data_AF-A0A9Q3SPS0-F1
#
_entry.id   AF-A0A9Q3SPS0-F1
#
_cell.length_a   1.000
_cell.length_b   1.000
_cell.length_c   1.000
_cell.angle_alpha   90.00
_cell.angle_beta   90.00
_cell.angle_gamma   90.00
#
_symmetry.space_group_name_H-M   'P 1'
#
loop_
_entity.id
_entity.type
_entity.pdbx_description
1 polymer ?
#
loop_
_entity_poly.entity_id
_entity_poly.type
_entity_poly.pdbx_seq_one_letter_code
_entity_poly.pdbx_strand_id
1 'polypeptide(L)'
;MFADAGIDRVQCVKWNIVPWAVLDDAGHPVSPTASVLGEAGPYVGELMALLPKLEVVFVLGAKALDGYMRVITASAPTRLLPVIAAPHPSARNAHAPAAARQRLINAALSVATHLEKAPEPRTVLR
;
A
#
# COMPACT_ATOMS: atom_id res chain seq x y z
N MET A 1 -0.03 -14.81 4.41
CA MET A 1 -0.95 -13.69 4.75
C MET A 1 -1.99 -13.45 3.68
N PHE A 2 -1.67 -12.84 2.53
CA PHE A 2 -2.70 -12.59 1.50
C PHE A 2 -3.29 -13.86 0.91
N ALA A 3 -2.44 -14.86 0.63
CA ALA A 3 -2.90 -16.19 0.22
C ALA A 3 -3.79 -16.83 1.30
N ASP A 4 -3.37 -16.78 2.57
CA ASP A 4 -4.16 -17.29 3.71
C ASP A 4 -5.49 -16.53 3.91
N ALA A 5 -5.60 -15.30 3.38
CA ALA A 5 -6.82 -14.50 3.39
C ALA A 5 -7.63 -14.64 2.09
N GLY A 6 -7.28 -15.58 1.20
CA GLY A 6 -8.01 -15.83 -0.06
C GLY A 6 -7.76 -14.81 -1.17
N ILE A 7 -6.79 -13.89 -1.01
CA ILE A 7 -6.47 -12.89 -2.02
C ILE A 7 -5.39 -13.45 -2.96
N ASP A 8 -5.73 -13.59 -4.24
CA ASP A 8 -4.78 -14.03 -5.25
C ASP A 8 -3.69 -12.98 -5.47
N ARG A 9 -2.44 -13.43 -5.43
CA ARG A 9 -1.27 -12.58 -5.66
C ARG A 9 -1.26 -11.99 -7.06
N VAL A 10 -1.85 -12.64 -8.06
CA VAL A 10 -1.90 -12.11 -9.44
C VAL A 10 -2.80 -10.88 -9.56
N GLN A 11 -3.74 -10.71 -8.62
CA GLN A 11 -4.62 -9.54 -8.53
C GLN A 11 -4.00 -8.39 -7.73
N CYS A 12 -2.80 -8.60 -7.17
CA CYS A 12 -2.13 -7.64 -6.31
C CYS A 12 -1.00 -6.92 -7.06
N VAL A 13 -0.95 -5.59 -6.95
CA VAL A 13 0.23 -4.80 -7.29
C VAL A 13 1.00 -4.47 -6.02
N LYS A 14 2.27 -4.87 -5.95
CA LYS A 14 3.17 -4.53 -4.85
C LYS A 14 3.99 -3.31 -5.25
N TRP A 15 4.01 -2.31 -4.38
CA TRP A 15 4.73 -1.08 -4.63
C TRP A 15 5.35 -0.53 -3.34
N ASN A 16 6.55 0.03 -3.45
CA ASN A 16 7.17 0.77 -2.35
C ASN A 16 6.85 2.25 -2.52
N ILE A 17 6.48 2.94 -1.44
CA ILE A 17 6.15 4.36 -1.50
C ILE A 17 7.32 5.21 -2.05
N VAL A 18 8.55 4.76 -1.83
CA VAL A 18 9.76 5.23 -2.51
C VAL A 18 10.27 4.06 -3.39
N PRO A 19 10.23 4.18 -4.73
CA PRO A 19 10.57 3.07 -5.62
C PRO A 19 12.08 2.86 -5.83
N TRP A 20 12.94 3.61 -5.13
CA TRP A 20 14.40 3.45 -5.12
C TRP A 20 14.95 3.20 -3.71
N ALA A 21 16.22 2.79 -3.62
CA ALA A 21 16.91 2.62 -2.35
C ALA A 21 17.26 4.00 -1.74
N VAL A 22 16.92 4.20 -0.47
CA VAL A 22 17.29 5.39 0.30
C VAL A 22 18.47 5.02 1.20
N LEU A 23 19.63 5.61 0.93
CA LEU A 23 20.89 5.28 1.58
C LEU A 23 21.47 6.49 2.33
N ASP A 24 22.20 6.25 3.41
CA ASP A 24 23.08 7.27 4.01
C ASP A 24 24.39 7.43 3.21
N ASP A 25 25.24 8.37 3.63
CA ASP A 25 26.54 8.65 2.97
C ASP A 25 27.49 7.44 2.97
N ALA A 26 27.27 6.48 3.88
CA ALA A 26 28.04 5.23 3.96
C ALA A 26 27.40 4.09 3.14
N GLY A 27 26.28 4.33 2.47
CA GLY A 27 25.58 3.35 1.64
C GLY A 27 24.63 2.41 2.40
N HIS A 28 24.28 2.70 3.65
CA HIS A 28 23.35 1.86 4.42
C HIS A 28 21.89 2.27 4.23
N PRO A 29 20.94 1.31 4.21
CA PRO A 29 19.52 1.62 4.11
C PRO A 29 18.98 2.45 5.28
N VAL A 30 18.41 3.61 4.97
CA VAL A 30 17.77 4.50 5.93
C VAL A 30 16.29 4.70 5.64
N SER A 31 15.56 5.22 6.63
CA SER A 31 14.14 5.55 6.45
C SER A 31 14.00 6.83 5.61
N PRO A 32 13.04 6.90 4.68
CA PRO A 32 12.83 8.10 3.88
C PRO A 32 12.41 9.31 4.74
N THR A 33 12.96 10.47 4.38
CA THR A 33 12.57 11.78 4.92
C THR A 33 11.31 12.29 4.23
N ALA A 34 10.73 13.38 4.73
CA ALA A 34 9.59 14.01 4.07
C ALA A 34 9.92 14.54 2.66
N SER A 35 11.16 15.02 2.43
CA SER A 35 11.63 15.45 1.11
C SER A 35 11.62 14.28 0.13
N VAL A 36 12.22 13.15 0.52
CA VAL A 36 12.26 11.93 -0.30
C VAL A 36 10.86 11.42 -0.62
N LEU A 37 9.92 11.50 0.34
CA LEU A 37 8.51 11.16 0.07
C LEU A 37 7.86 12.12 -0.94
N GLY A 38 8.20 13.42 -0.88
CA GLY A 38 7.76 14.41 -1.86
C GLY A 38 8.29 14.11 -3.27
N GLU A 39 9.57 13.79 -3.38
CA GLU A 39 10.22 13.39 -4.65
C GLU A 39 9.62 12.12 -5.24
N ALA A 40 9.20 11.17 -4.39
CA ALA A 40 8.56 9.93 -4.83
C ALA A 40 7.09 10.12 -5.24
N GLY A 41 6.47 11.25 -4.89
CA GLY A 41 5.05 11.52 -5.09
C GLY A 41 4.56 11.34 -6.54
N PRO A 42 5.26 11.89 -7.56
CA PRO A 42 4.87 11.72 -8.96
C PRO A 42 4.76 10.25 -9.39
N TYR A 43 5.67 9.38 -8.96
CA TYR A 43 5.65 7.95 -9.29
C TYR A 43 4.43 7.23 -8.71
N VAL A 44 4.01 7.61 -7.51
CA VAL A 44 2.78 7.09 -6.90
C VAL A 44 1.57 7.59 -7.70
N GLY A 45 1.55 8.87 -8.07
CA GLY A 45 0.48 9.44 -8.91
C GLY A 45 0.34 8.70 -10.25
N GLU A 46 1.46 8.44 -10.94
CA GLU A 46 1.49 7.68 -12.19
C GLU A 46 1.01 6.24 -11.99
N LEU A 47 1.45 5.55 -10.93
CA LEU A 47 0.97 4.22 -10.61
C LEU A 47 -0.56 4.19 -10.43
N MET A 48 -1.11 5.16 -9.68
CA MET A 48 -2.55 5.21 -9.45
C MET A 48 -3.33 5.46 -10.76
N ALA A 49 -2.77 6.24 -11.68
CA ALA A 49 -3.36 6.45 -13.01
C ALA A 49 -3.35 5.18 -13.88
N LEU A 50 -2.33 4.32 -13.73
CA LEU A 50 -2.23 3.02 -14.42
C LEU A 50 -3.17 1.94 -13.85
N LEU A 51 -3.78 2.19 -12.69
CA LEU A 51 -4.63 1.24 -11.99
C LEU A 51 -6.09 1.72 -11.87
N PRO A 52 -6.80 1.92 -13.02
CA PRO A 52 -8.16 2.44 -13.01
C PRO A 52 -9.17 1.49 -12.34
N LYS A 53 -8.84 0.19 -12.27
CA LYS A 53 -9.67 -0.86 -11.65
C LYS A 53 -9.25 -1.20 -10.22
N LEU A 54 -8.29 -0.49 -9.63
CA LEU A 54 -7.86 -0.77 -8.25
C LEU A 54 -9.01 -0.54 -7.27
N GLU A 55 -9.32 -1.51 -6.42
CA GLU A 55 -10.49 -1.44 -5.53
C GLU A 55 -10.13 -0.95 -4.13
N VAL A 56 -8.93 -1.28 -3.65
CA VAL A 56 -8.51 -1.03 -2.27
C VAL A 56 -7.00 -0.88 -2.20
N VAL A 57 -6.55 0.07 -1.37
CA VAL A 57 -5.12 0.27 -1.08
C VAL A 57 -4.80 -0.28 0.30
N PHE A 58 -3.81 -1.16 0.36
CA PHE A 58 -3.28 -1.66 1.62
C PHE A 58 -1.88 -1.11 1.87
N VAL A 59 -1.79 -0.19 2.82
CA VAL A 59 -0.57 0.51 3.20
C VAL A 59 0.12 -0.19 4.37
N LEU A 60 1.44 -0.37 4.27
CA LEU A 60 2.25 -1.04 5.28
C LEU A 60 3.27 -0.07 5.89
N GLY A 61 3.07 0.29 7.15
CA GLY A 61 3.95 1.16 7.92
C GLY A 61 3.68 2.66 7.77
N ALA A 62 4.21 3.42 8.73
CA ALA A 62 3.96 4.86 8.85
C ALA A 62 4.45 5.67 7.64
N LYS A 63 5.61 5.31 7.07
CA LYS A 63 6.19 6.03 5.92
C LYS A 63 5.39 5.82 4.64
N ALA A 64 4.88 4.61 4.42
CA ALA A 64 4.00 4.32 3.31
C ALA A 64 2.68 5.10 3.44
N LEU A 65 2.14 5.22 4.66
CA LEU A 65 0.92 5.97 4.92
C LEU A 65 1.11 7.47 4.70
N ASP A 66 2.17 8.05 5.25
CA ASP A 66 2.49 9.47 5.09
C ASP A 66 2.67 9.83 3.61
N GLY A 67 3.49 9.07 2.87
CA GLY A 67 3.69 9.32 1.44
C GLY A 67 2.41 9.13 0.62
N TYR A 68 1.63 8.09 0.88
CA TYR A 68 0.37 7.86 0.17
C TYR A 68 -0.63 9.01 0.41
N MET A 69 -0.80 9.42 1.67
CA MET A 69 -1.67 10.55 2.02
C MET A 69 -1.27 11.83 1.30
N ARG A 70 0.02 12.19 1.33
CA ARG A 70 0.53 13.40 0.64
C ARG A 70 0.16 13.42 -0.83
N VAL A 71 0.26 12.28 -1.52
CA VAL A 71 -0.03 12.19 -2.95
C VAL A 71 -1.53 12.26 -3.21
N ILE A 72 -2.32 11.43 -2.55
CA ILE A 72 -3.77 11.32 -2.85
C ILE A 72 -4.57 12.54 -2.36
N THR A 73 -4.04 13.32 -1.43
CA THR A 73 -4.66 14.59 -0.99
C THR A 73 -4.00 15.82 -1.59
N ALA A 74 -3.02 15.69 -2.49
CA ALA A 74 -2.40 16.84 -3.17
C ALA A 74 -3.37 17.56 -4.12
N SER A 75 -4.38 16.84 -4.61
CA SER A 75 -5.44 17.36 -5.48
C SER A 75 -6.76 16.68 -5.16
N ALA A 76 -7.89 17.29 -5.55
CA ALA A 76 -9.19 16.66 -5.39
C ALA A 76 -9.23 15.29 -6.08
N PRO A 77 -9.57 14.19 -5.37
CA PRO A 77 -9.55 12.87 -5.96
C PRO A 77 -10.68 12.70 -6.97
N THR A 78 -10.39 12.04 -8.09
CA THR A 78 -11.41 11.68 -9.09
C THR A 78 -12.28 10.50 -8.65
N ARG A 79 -11.82 9.72 -7.66
CA ARG A 79 -12.56 8.61 -7.05
C ARG A 79 -12.15 8.39 -5.60
N LEU A 80 -13.10 7.97 -4.77
CA LEU A 80 -12.82 7.53 -3.41
C LEU A 80 -12.28 6.10 -3.44
N LEU A 81 -11.11 5.89 -2.84
CA LEU A 81 -10.49 4.59 -2.66
C LEU A 81 -10.49 4.20 -1.19
N PRO A 82 -11.06 3.04 -0.81
CA PRO A 82 -10.85 2.43 0.48
C PRO A 82 -9.35 2.21 0.75
N VAL A 83 -8.91 2.59 1.94
CA VAL A 83 -7.53 2.43 2.38
C VAL A 83 -7.53 1.75 3.73
N ILE A 84 -6.69 0.72 3.88
CA ILE A 84 -6.36 0.16 5.19
C ILE A 84 -4.86 0.24 5.43
N ALA A 85 -4.49 0.61 6.65
CA ALA A 85 -3.10 0.69 7.07
C ALA A 85 -2.79 -0.34 8.15
N ALA A 86 -1.62 -0.96 8.08
CA ALA A 86 -1.13 -1.88 9.10
C ALA A 86 0.37 -1.68 9.38
N PRO A 87 0.91 -2.28 10.45
CA PRO A 87 2.35 -2.26 10.72
C PRO A 87 3.17 -2.87 9.57
N HIS A 88 4.40 -2.38 9.35
CA HIS A 88 5.26 -2.89 8.28
C HIS A 88 5.84 -4.28 8.61
N PRO A 89 5.85 -5.25 7.67
CA PRO A 89 6.29 -6.63 7.91
C PRO A 89 7.81 -6.88 7.84
N SER A 90 8.66 -5.86 7.64
CA SER A 90 10.12 -6.01 7.47
C SER A 90 10.84 -6.70 8.63
N ALA A 91 12.01 -7.29 8.35
CA ALA A 91 12.88 -7.96 9.32
C ALA A 91 13.34 -7.11 10.53
N ARG A 92 13.45 -5.78 10.40
CA ARG A 92 13.64 -4.87 11.56
C ARG A 92 12.52 -5.00 12.61
N ASN A 93 11.36 -5.46 12.15
CA ASN A 93 10.18 -5.80 12.92
C ASN A 93 9.94 -7.33 12.95
N ALA A 94 10.90 -8.21 12.62
CA ALA A 94 10.71 -9.66 12.72
C ALA A 94 10.52 -10.11 14.18
N HIS A 95 11.06 -9.33 15.13
CA HIS A 95 10.76 -9.44 16.57
C HIS A 95 9.49 -8.68 16.97
N ALA A 96 8.65 -8.26 16.01
CA ALA A 96 7.46 -7.51 16.34
C ALA A 96 6.55 -8.32 17.27
N PRO A 97 5.93 -7.66 18.26
CA PRO A 97 5.02 -8.32 19.18
C PRO A 97 3.93 -9.09 18.42
N ALA A 98 3.46 -10.20 18.98
CA ALA A 98 2.35 -10.99 18.42
C ALA A 98 1.13 -10.11 18.04
N ALA A 99 0.89 -9.03 18.79
CA ALA A 99 -0.12 -8.02 18.49
C ALA A 99 0.07 -7.32 17.14
N ALA A 100 1.30 -6.97 16.73
CA ALA A 100 1.55 -6.33 15.45
C ALA A 100 1.29 -7.29 14.28
N ARG A 101 1.69 -8.57 14.43
CA ARG A 101 1.36 -9.63 13.48
C ARG A 101 -0.15 -9.83 13.37
N GLN A 102 -0.86 -9.87 14.49
CA GLN A 102 -2.31 -10.01 14.48
C GLN A 102 -3.01 -8.82 13.82
N ARG A 103 -2.56 -7.59 14.08
CA ARG A 103 -3.08 -6.38 13.40
C ARG A 103 -2.90 -6.45 11.88
N LEU A 104 -1.76 -6.95 11.43
CA LEU A 104 -1.48 -7.14 10.01
C LEU A 104 -2.41 -8.20 9.39
N ILE A 105 -2.67 -9.32 10.10
CA ILE A 105 -3.64 -10.35 9.67
C ILE A 105 -5.06 -9.77 9.58
N ASN A 106 -5.52 -9.08 10.62
CA ASN A 106 -6.86 -8.48 10.66
C ASN A 106 -7.06 -7.46 9.53
N ALA A 107 -6.01 -6.69 9.20
CA ALA A 107 -6.05 -5.77 8.07
C ALA A 107 -6.20 -6.52 6.73
N ALA A 108 -5.44 -7.61 6.52
CA ALA A 108 -5.59 -8.43 5.31
C ALA A 108 -6.99 -9.05 5.18
N LEU A 109 -7.57 -9.53 6.29
CA LEU A 109 -8.94 -10.06 6.31
C LEU A 109 -9.99 -8.98 5.98
N SER A 110 -9.76 -7.74 6.40
CA SER A 110 -10.64 -6.61 6.07
C SER A 110 -10.59 -6.27 4.58
N VAL A 111 -9.41 -6.39 3.94
CA VAL A 111 -9.27 -6.30 2.48
C VAL A 111 -10.07 -7.41 1.79
N ALA A 112 -9.90 -8.66 2.21
CA ALA A 112 -10.61 -9.79 1.62
C ALA A 112 -12.14 -9.62 1.73
N THR A 113 -12.62 -9.26 2.92
CA THR A 113 -14.05 -8.99 3.18
C THR A 113 -14.59 -7.85 2.30
N HIS A 114 -13.78 -6.84 2.01
CA HIS A 114 -14.17 -5.75 1.11
C HIS A 114 -14.30 -6.25 -0.34
N LEU A 115 -13.33 -7.03 -0.82
CA LEU A 115 -13.32 -7.59 -2.17
C LEU A 115 -14.45 -8.60 -2.39
N GLU A 116 -14.79 -9.43 -1.41
CA GLU A 116 -15.94 -10.36 -1.49
C GLU A 116 -17.30 -9.64 -1.60
N LYS A 117 -17.39 -8.42 -1.05
CA LYS A 117 -18.61 -7.60 -1.08
C LYS A 117 -18.65 -6.66 -2.28
N ALA A 118 -17.55 -6.53 -3.01
CA ALA A 118 -17.53 -5.74 -4.23
C ALA A 118 -18.39 -6.44 -5.28
N PRO A 119 -19.37 -5.76 -5.89
CA PRO A 119 -20.10 -6.35 -7.01
C PRO A 119 -19.09 -6.69 -8.12
N GLU A 120 -19.12 -7.94 -8.62
CA GLU A 120 -18.34 -8.42 -9.75
C GLU A 120 -18.13 -7.33 -10.82
N PRO A 121 -16.90 -7.07 -11.27
CA PRO A 121 -16.67 -6.08 -12.31
C PRO A 121 -17.48 -6.50 -13.54
N ARG A 122 -18.51 -5.71 -13.88
CA ARG A 122 -19.29 -5.92 -15.11
C ARG A 122 -18.31 -5.91 -16.28
N THR A 123 -18.03 -7.09 -16.80
CA THR A 123 -17.35 -7.27 -18.08
C THR A 123 -18.20 -6.56 -19.12
N VAL A 124 -17.84 -5.32 -19.45
CA VAL A 124 -18.34 -4.70 -20.67
C VAL A 124 -17.53 -5.33 -21.80
N LEU A 125 -18.05 -6.44 -22.31
CA LEU A 125 -17.64 -6.95 -23.61
C LEU A 125 -17.83 -5.79 -24.62
N ARG A 126 -16.74 -5.40 -25.26
CA ARG A 126 -16.76 -4.70 -26.54
C ARG A 126 -16.13 -5.62 -27.56
#